data_AF-A0A7S0UER1-F1
#
_entry.id   AF-A0A7S0UER1-F1
#
_cell.length_a   1.000
_cell.length_b   1.000
_cell.length_c   1.000
_cell.angle_alpha   90.00
_cell.angle_beta   90.00
_cell.angle_gamma   90.00
#
_symmetry.space_group_name_H-M   'P 1'
#
loop_
_entity.id
_entity.type
_entity.pdbx_description
1 polymer ?
#
loop_
_entity_poly.entity_id
_entity_poly.type
_entity_poly.pdbx_seq_one_letter_code
_entity_poly.pdbx_strand_id
1 'polypeptide(L)'
;TEPCPVNYPLHNTKGAPLVGVEMALQLGLGDPSDLASADRVDAVVGASRSSVSSPVALLASLGRVPVISHASTSPTLQEKGTYGYFSRTIPSDSVTALAAAQTCFHFKFNNVALMYVDD
;
A
#
# COMPACT_ATOMS: atom_id res chain seq x y z
N THR A 1 -7.72 24.26 -21.25
CA THR A 1 -8.59 23.72 -20.20
C THR A 1 -8.07 24.22 -18.88
N GLU A 2 -8.88 24.89 -18.07
CA GLU A 2 -8.45 25.23 -16.71
C GLU A 2 -8.24 23.94 -15.91
N PRO A 3 -7.20 23.88 -15.05
CA PRO A 3 -6.96 22.71 -14.22
C PRO A 3 -8.14 22.51 -13.25
N CYS A 4 -8.65 21.27 -13.19
CA CYS A 4 -9.66 20.90 -12.19
C CYS A 4 -9.02 20.99 -10.80
N PRO A 5 -9.61 21.70 -9.82
CA PRO A 5 -9.10 21.73 -8.46
C PRO A 5 -9.20 20.34 -7.83
N VAL A 6 -8.11 19.85 -7.24
CA VAL A 6 -8.05 18.56 -6.54
C VAL A 6 -8.15 18.79 -5.04
N ASN A 7 -9.08 18.12 -4.37
CA ASN A 7 -9.13 18.05 -2.91
C ASN A 7 -8.30 16.86 -2.43
N TYR A 8 -7.48 17.03 -1.39
CA TYR A 8 -6.55 16.01 -0.89
C TYR A 8 -6.45 16.03 0.64
N PRO A 9 -7.48 15.53 1.36
CA PRO A 9 -7.43 15.46 2.81
C PRO A 9 -6.24 14.60 3.28
N LEU A 10 -5.45 15.13 4.22
CA LEU A 10 -4.27 14.45 4.75
C LEU A 10 -4.58 13.77 6.08
N HIS A 11 -4.27 12.48 6.16
CA HIS A 11 -4.46 11.66 7.35
C HIS A 11 -3.14 11.03 7.81
N ASN A 12 -2.87 11.06 9.11
CA ASN A 12 -1.67 10.46 9.69
C ASN A 12 -1.97 9.04 10.18
N THR A 13 -1.42 8.03 9.52
CA THR A 13 -1.55 6.61 9.93
C THR A 13 -0.77 6.26 11.19
N LYS A 14 0.17 7.11 11.62
CA LYS A 14 1.11 6.88 12.73
C LYS A 14 1.93 5.59 12.60
N GLY A 15 1.99 5.00 11.40
CA GLY A 15 2.56 3.68 11.18
C GLY A 15 1.80 2.54 11.86
N ALA A 16 0.56 2.75 12.30
CA ALA A 16 -0.24 1.79 13.03
C ALA A 16 -1.37 1.22 12.15
N PRO A 17 -1.48 -0.11 11.97
CA PRO A 17 -2.50 -0.72 11.12
C PRO A 17 -3.93 -0.34 11.52
N LEU A 18 -4.22 -0.30 12.82
CA LEU A 18 -5.55 0.05 13.33
C LEU A 18 -5.97 1.48 12.95
N VAL A 19 -5.05 2.44 13.02
CA VAL A 19 -5.31 3.82 12.61
C VAL A 19 -5.52 3.88 11.09
N GLY A 20 -4.79 3.08 10.31
CA GLY A 20 -5.02 2.95 8.87
C GLY A 20 -6.43 2.46 8.54
N VAL A 21 -6.92 1.45 9.27
CA VAL A 21 -8.29 0.92 9.12
C VAL A 21 -9.33 1.97 9.48
N GLU A 22 -9.16 2.66 10.61
CA GLU A 22 -10.07 3.73 11.04
C GLU A 22 -10.22 4.81 9.96
N MET A 23 -9.10 5.29 9.40
CA MET A 23 -9.10 6.28 8.33
C MET A 23 -9.71 5.72 7.03
N ALA A 24 -9.44 4.46 6.68
CA ALA A 24 -10.03 3.84 5.49
C ALA A 24 -11.56 3.76 5.58
N LEU A 25 -12.11 3.46 6.76
CA LEU A 25 -13.55 3.46 6.99
C LEU A 25 -14.15 4.88 6.89
N GLN A 26 -13.49 5.88 7.47
CA GLN A 26 -13.91 7.29 7.34
C GLN A 26 -13.94 7.75 5.89
N LEU A 27 -13.00 7.27 5.06
CA LEU A 27 -12.90 7.58 3.63
C LEU A 27 -13.82 6.72 2.73
N GLY A 28 -14.70 5.89 3.31
CA GLY A 28 -15.67 5.09 2.56
C GLY A 28 -15.07 3.91 1.77
N LEU A 29 -13.87 3.43 2.13
CA LEU A 29 -13.20 2.34 1.40
C LEU A 29 -13.91 0.99 1.56
N GLY A 30 -14.76 0.80 2.58
CA GLY A 30 -15.35 -0.51 2.90
C GLY A 30 -16.74 -0.79 2.31
N ASP A 31 -17.43 0.21 1.77
CA ASP A 31 -18.81 0.06 1.28
C ASP A 31 -18.96 0.63 -0.14
N PRO A 32 -19.14 -0.23 -1.16
CA PRO A 32 -19.35 0.22 -2.53
C PRO A 32 -20.72 0.85 -2.77
N SER A 33 -21.65 0.83 -1.80
CA SER A 33 -22.94 1.51 -1.88
C SER A 33 -22.90 2.93 -1.33
N ASP A 34 -21.85 3.27 -0.57
CA ASP A 34 -21.67 4.59 0.05
C ASP A 34 -21.04 5.62 -0.91
N LEU A 35 -21.47 5.63 -2.18
CA LEU A 35 -21.03 6.63 -3.17
C LEU A 35 -21.48 8.05 -2.83
N ALA A 36 -22.44 8.18 -1.91
CA ALA A 36 -23.02 9.45 -1.49
C ALA A 36 -22.37 10.05 -0.23
N SER A 37 -21.45 9.33 0.43
CA SER A 37 -20.66 9.88 1.53
C SER A 37 -19.87 11.10 1.05
N ALA A 38 -20.02 12.21 1.78
CA ALA A 38 -19.28 13.45 1.52
C ALA A 38 -17.75 13.28 1.68
N ASP A 39 -17.33 12.25 2.40
CA ASP A 39 -15.92 11.97 2.72
C ASP A 39 -15.32 10.88 1.82
N ARG A 40 -16.10 10.29 0.91
CA ARG A 40 -15.61 9.27 -0.02
C ARG A 40 -14.60 9.87 -1.01
N VAL A 41 -13.48 9.19 -1.18
CA VAL A 41 -12.41 9.59 -2.09
C VAL A 41 -12.37 8.74 -3.35
N ASP A 42 -11.88 9.34 -4.45
CA ASP A 42 -11.69 8.65 -5.72
C ASP A 42 -10.48 7.70 -5.73
N ALA A 43 -9.47 8.00 -4.91
CA ALA A 43 -8.25 7.23 -4.79
C ALA A 43 -7.53 7.53 -3.47
N VAL A 44 -6.68 6.61 -3.03
CA VAL A 44 -5.78 6.80 -1.88
C VAL A 44 -4.33 6.72 -2.35
N VAL A 45 -3.52 7.68 -1.92
CA VAL A 45 -2.05 7.61 -2.05
C VAL A 45 -1.47 7.23 -0.70
N GLY A 46 -0.79 6.08 -0.62
CA GLY A 46 -0.31 5.48 0.63
C GLY A 46 -0.76 4.02 0.79
N ALA A 47 -0.60 3.41 1.97
CA ALA A 47 0.23 3.89 3.08
C ALA A 47 1.71 3.57 2.83
N SER A 48 2.61 4.02 3.72
CA SER A 48 4.04 3.75 3.56
C SER A 48 4.43 2.35 4.06
N ARG A 49 3.98 1.94 5.26
CA ARG A 49 4.26 0.60 5.80
C ARG A 49 3.34 -0.46 5.19
N SER A 50 3.93 -1.59 4.79
CA SER A 50 3.20 -2.74 4.24
C SER A 50 2.11 -3.27 5.19
N SER A 51 2.38 -3.27 6.50
CA SER A 51 1.45 -3.68 7.57
C SER A 51 0.21 -2.79 7.68
N VAL A 52 0.34 -1.51 7.35
CA VAL A 52 -0.77 -0.56 7.28
C VAL A 52 -1.49 -0.65 5.94
N SER A 53 -0.73 -0.77 4.84
CA SER A 53 -1.30 -0.87 3.49
C SER A 53 -2.15 -2.13 3.30
N SER A 54 -1.80 -3.26 3.92
CA SER A 54 -2.53 -4.52 3.76
C SER A 54 -4.01 -4.43 4.16
N PRO A 55 -4.38 -4.06 5.40
CA PRO A 55 -5.79 -3.94 5.76
C PRO A 55 -6.50 -2.79 5.02
N VAL A 56 -5.81 -1.69 4.71
CA VAL A 56 -6.38 -0.58 3.93
C VAL A 56 -6.71 -1.03 2.49
N ALA A 57 -5.81 -1.75 1.84
CA ALA A 57 -5.98 -2.27 0.48
C ALA A 57 -7.09 -3.34 0.40
N LEU A 58 -7.26 -4.13 1.46
CA LEU A 58 -8.36 -5.08 1.56
C LEU A 58 -9.69 -4.35 1.56
N LEU A 59 -9.86 -3.35 2.44
CA LEU A 59 -11.07 -2.52 2.47
C LEU A 59 -11.27 -1.86 1.12
N ALA A 60 -10.27 -1.15 0.61
CA ALA A 60 -10.37 -0.42 -0.66
C ALA A 60 -10.75 -1.33 -1.85
N SER A 61 -10.37 -2.60 -1.82
CA SER A 61 -10.80 -3.57 -2.84
C SER A 61 -12.30 -3.91 -2.76
N LEU A 62 -12.90 -3.88 -1.56
CA LEU A 62 -14.35 -4.00 -1.35
C LEU A 62 -15.09 -2.76 -1.88
N GLY A 63 -14.63 -1.56 -1.51
CA GLY A 63 -15.23 -0.28 -1.95
C GLY A 63 -14.84 0.16 -3.37
N ARG A 64 -14.02 -0.65 -4.06
CA ARG A 64 -13.51 -0.39 -5.41
C ARG A 64 -12.77 0.95 -5.54
N VAL A 65 -12.00 1.31 -4.52
CA VAL A 65 -11.20 2.52 -4.47
C VAL A 65 -9.74 2.16 -4.76
N PRO A 66 -9.10 2.69 -5.82
CA PRO A 66 -7.70 2.43 -6.09
C PRO A 66 -6.79 3.00 -4.98
N VAL A 67 -5.84 2.19 -4.55
CA VAL A 67 -4.78 2.57 -3.59
C VAL A 67 -3.43 2.50 -4.30
N ILE A 68 -2.66 3.58 -4.27
CA ILE A 68 -1.32 3.67 -4.87
C ILE A 68 -0.31 3.95 -3.76
N SER A 69 0.45 2.93 -3.36
CA SER A 69 1.52 3.10 -2.37
C SER A 69 2.83 3.54 -3.03
N HIS A 70 3.56 4.43 -2.34
CA HIS A 70 4.90 4.85 -2.72
C HIS A 70 6.02 4.09 -1.98
N ALA A 71 5.68 3.29 -0.97
CA ALA A 71 6.66 2.72 -0.03
C ALA A 71 6.39 1.28 0.43
N SER A 72 5.20 0.72 0.22
CA SER A 72 4.89 -0.65 0.65
C SER A 72 5.42 -1.70 -0.32
N THR A 73 6.47 -2.41 0.10
CA THR A 73 7.22 -3.36 -0.73
C THR A 73 6.84 -4.82 -0.53
N SER A 74 5.99 -5.13 0.45
CA SER A 74 5.64 -6.53 0.75
C SER A 74 5.14 -7.28 -0.51
N PRO A 75 5.60 -8.51 -0.74
CA PRO A 75 5.15 -9.29 -1.89
C PRO A 75 3.70 -9.75 -1.75
N THR A 76 3.15 -9.84 -0.54
CA THR A 76 1.76 -10.28 -0.30
C THR A 76 0.75 -9.35 -0.96
N LEU A 77 1.06 -8.05 -1.03
CA LEU A 77 0.24 -7.02 -1.68
C LEU A 77 0.12 -7.16 -3.20
N GLN A 78 0.83 -8.10 -3.81
CA GLN A 78 0.69 -8.40 -5.24
C GLN A 78 -0.48 -9.34 -5.55
N GLU A 79 -1.05 -10.02 -4.54
CA GLU A 79 -2.12 -10.98 -4.73
C GLU A 79 -3.42 -10.29 -5.16
N LYS A 80 -3.66 -10.25 -6.48
CA LYS A 80 -4.78 -9.50 -7.07
C LYS A 80 -6.15 -10.09 -6.74
N GLY A 81 -6.22 -11.36 -6.32
CA GLY A 81 -7.46 -11.93 -5.78
C GLY A 81 -7.91 -11.23 -4.50
N THR A 82 -6.97 -10.79 -3.66
CA THR A 82 -7.25 -10.14 -2.37
C THR A 82 -7.15 -8.62 -2.45
N TYR A 83 -6.14 -8.11 -3.17
CA TYR A 83 -5.79 -6.70 -3.25
C TYR A 83 -6.00 -6.16 -4.67
N GLY A 84 -7.17 -6.42 -5.26
CA GLY A 84 -7.47 -6.11 -6.65
C GLY A 84 -7.32 -4.63 -7.02
N TYR A 85 -7.53 -3.72 -6.06
CA TYR A 85 -7.42 -2.27 -6.25
C TYR A 85 -6.10 -1.67 -5.73
N PHE A 86 -5.15 -2.51 -5.29
CA PHE A 86 -3.85 -2.04 -4.83
C PHE A 86 -2.85 -1.96 -5.98
N SER A 87 -2.10 -0.87 -6.03
CA SER A 87 -0.94 -0.67 -6.89
C SER A 87 0.16 0.05 -6.13
N ARG A 88 1.37 0.06 -6.69
CA ARG A 88 2.51 0.80 -6.12
C ARG A 88 3.46 1.28 -7.20
N THR A 89 4.20 2.34 -6.90
CA THR A 89 5.18 2.96 -7.81
C THR A 89 6.60 2.40 -7.67
N ILE A 90 6.79 1.37 -6.82
CA ILE A 90 8.08 0.77 -6.49
C ILE A 90 8.03 -0.76 -6.64
N PRO A 91 9.18 -1.45 -6.82
CA PRO A 91 9.22 -2.91 -6.88
C PRO A 91 8.87 -3.59 -5.55
N SER A 92 8.53 -4.89 -5.59
CA SER A 92 8.43 -5.73 -4.39
C SER A 92 9.79 -6.06 -3.81
N ASP A 93 9.76 -6.46 -2.53
CA ASP A 93 10.88 -7.13 -1.86
C ASP A 93 11.36 -8.37 -2.62
N SER A 94 10.49 -9.09 -3.34
CA SER A 94 10.90 -10.22 -4.19
C SER A 94 11.92 -9.82 -5.26
N VAL A 95 11.76 -8.63 -5.86
CA VAL A 95 12.65 -8.16 -6.93
C VAL A 95 13.94 -7.61 -6.33
N THR A 96 13.85 -6.80 -5.27
CA THR A 96 15.03 -6.25 -4.60
C THR A 96 15.84 -7.33 -3.86
N ALA A 97 15.21 -8.36 -3.29
CA ALA A 97 15.90 -9.50 -2.70
C ALA A 97 16.67 -10.30 -3.75
N LEU A 98 16.10 -10.51 -4.94
CA LEU A 98 16.82 -11.15 -6.05
C LEU A 98 18.05 -10.32 -6.45
N ALA A 99 17.91 -8.99 -6.57
CA ALA A 99 19.03 -8.10 -6.88
C ALA A 99 20.11 -8.13 -5.80
N ALA A 100 19.72 -8.17 -4.51
CA ALA A 100 20.65 -8.31 -3.40
C ALA A 100 21.42 -9.64 -3.43
N ALA A 101 20.73 -10.75 -3.72
CA ALA A 101 21.36 -12.06 -3.90
C ALA A 101 22.35 -12.06 -5.07
N GLN A 102 21.96 -11.51 -6.22
CA GLN A 102 22.84 -11.36 -7.39
C GLN A 102 24.08 -10.52 -7.07
N THR A 103 23.92 -9.47 -6.26
CA THR A 103 25.04 -8.64 -5.80
C THR A 103 26.01 -9.44 -4.93
N CYS A 104 25.51 -10.25 -4.00
CA CYS A 104 26.35 -11.13 -3.19
C CYS A 104 27.13 -12.14 -4.03
N PHE A 105 26.49 -12.73 -5.05
CA PHE A 105 27.15 -13.63 -5.99
C PHE A 105 28.23 -12.92 -6.81
N HIS A 106 27.96 -11.71 -7.30
CA HIS A 106 28.92 -10.93 -8.07
C HIS A 106 30.20 -10.65 -7.27
N PHE A 107 30.07 -10.29 -6.01
CA PHE A 107 31.20 -9.99 -5.12
C PHE A 107 31.77 -11.22 -4.38
N LYS A 108 31.27 -12.43 -4.67
CA LYS A 108 31.73 -13.70 -4.07
C LYS A 108 31.69 -13.69 -2.54
N PHE A 109 30.64 -13.12 -1.95
CA PHE A 109 30.43 -13.19 -0.51
C PHE A 109 30.07 -14.62 -0.09
N ASN A 110 30.77 -15.17 0.90
CA ASN A 110 30.56 -16.54 1.38
C ASN A 110 29.89 -16.61 2.76
N ASN A 111 29.93 -15.53 3.54
CA ASN A 111 29.35 -15.43 4.88
C ASN A 111 28.51 -14.14 4.96
N VAL A 112 27.19 -14.27 4.89
CA VAL A 112 26.24 -13.13 4.90
C VAL A 112 25.19 -13.38 5.98
N ALA A 113 24.85 -12.35 6.76
CA ALA A 113 23.75 -12.38 7.72
C ALA A 113 22.51 -11.68 7.14
N LEU A 114 21.33 -12.22 7.41
CA LEU A 114 20.04 -11.62 7.05
C LEU A 114 19.38 -11.06 8.31
N MET A 115 18.93 -9.81 8.25
CA MET A 115 18.10 -9.19 9.27
C MET A 115 16.81 -8.71 8.61
N TYR A 116 15.67 -8.92 9.27
CA TYR A 116 14.37 -8.50 8.77
C TYR A 116 13.54 -7.87 9.88
N VAL A 117 12.54 -7.11 9.49
CA VAL A 117 11.49 -6.61 10.39
C VAL A 117 10.23 -7.43 10.15
N ASP A 118 9.64 -7.95 11.23
CA ASP A 118 8.30 -8.54 11.21
C ASP A 118 7.30 -7.40 11.40
N ASP A 119 6.83 -6.85 10.28
CA ASP A 119 5.84 -5.76 10.22
C ASP A 119 4.66 -6.20 9.34
#